data_AF-A0A1B8NY66-F1
#
_entry.id   AF-A0A1B8NY66-F1
#
_cell.length_a   1.000
_cell.length_b   1.000
_cell.length_c   1.000
_cell.angle_alpha   90.00
_cell.angle_beta   90.00
_cell.angle_gamma   90.00
#
_symmetry.space_group_name_H-M   'P 1'
#
loop_
_entity.id
_entity.type
_entity.pdbx_description
1 polymer ?
#
loop_
_entity_poly.entity_id
_entity_poly.type
_entity_poly.pdbx_seq_one_letter_code
_entity_poly.pdbx_strand_id
1 'polypeptide(L)'
;MYKKRSTNTFEPGEPILIYAEPVGFSWKKKNGNIYNTNLRMDVNIIFPDPNEVYTKKDIMKKEFSSKSRGRELMLNIKLDFDGLPPGDYVAEIILYDENSDERTSFKQPFTILDT
;
A
#
# COMPACT_ATOMS: atom_id res chain seq x y z
N MET A 1 16.07 -0.16 16.38
CA MET A 1 16.67 0.69 15.32
C MET A 1 16.14 0.17 13.98
N TYR A 2 15.57 1.03 13.13
CA TYR A 2 15.21 0.64 11.76
C TYR A 2 16.50 0.39 10.96
N LYS A 3 16.59 -0.75 10.28
CA LYS A 3 17.69 -1.06 9.36
C LYS A 3 17.10 -1.13 7.96
N LYS A 4 17.36 -0.09 7.16
CA LYS A 4 16.92 -0.05 5.76
C LYS A 4 17.46 -1.29 5.04
N ARG A 5 16.61 -1.97 4.25
CA ARG A 5 17.06 -3.04 3.36
C ARG A 5 18.04 -2.44 2.35
N SER A 6 19.14 -3.14 2.08
CA SER A 6 20.20 -2.65 1.18
C SER A 6 19.77 -2.66 -0.29
N THR A 7 18.82 -3.52 -0.65
CA THR A 7 18.35 -3.74 -2.02
C THR A 7 16.83 -3.85 -2.05
N ASN A 8 16.24 -3.65 -3.23
CA ASN A 8 14.84 -4.00 -3.50
C ASN A 8 14.77 -5.33 -4.27
N THR A 9 15.61 -6.29 -3.88
CA THR A 9 15.74 -7.60 -4.52
C THR A 9 15.30 -8.66 -3.54
N PHE A 10 14.48 -9.60 -4.01
CA PHE A 10 13.75 -10.55 -3.19
C PHE A 10 13.88 -11.96 -3.78
N GLU A 11 13.98 -12.95 -2.91
CA GLU A 11 13.86 -14.35 -3.32
C GLU A 11 12.41 -14.65 -3.76
N PRO A 12 12.17 -15.65 -4.63
CA PRO A 12 10.82 -16.11 -4.93
C PRO A 12 10.03 -16.43 -3.64
N GLY A 13 8.83 -15.84 -3.53
CA GLY A 13 7.96 -16.00 -2.35
C GLY A 13 8.35 -15.17 -1.12
N GLU A 14 9.45 -14.40 -1.16
CA GLU A 14 9.81 -13.51 -0.07
C GLU A 14 8.84 -12.31 0.01
N PRO A 15 8.29 -12.00 1.21
CA PRO A 15 7.35 -10.89 1.35
C PRO A 15 8.03 -9.53 1.20
N ILE A 16 7.37 -8.61 0.50
CA ILE A 16 7.76 -7.20 0.45
C ILE A 16 7.02 -6.43 1.52
N LEU A 17 7.76 -5.78 2.43
CA LEU A 17 7.23 -4.94 3.49
C LEU A 17 7.39 -3.47 3.14
N ILE A 18 6.28 -2.73 3.13
CA ILE A 18 6.23 -1.32 2.78
C ILE A 18 5.64 -0.53 3.95
N TYR A 19 6.32 0.56 4.32
CA TYR A 19 5.84 1.56 5.26
C TYR A 19 5.34 2.78 4.49
N ALA A 20 4.13 3.24 4.79
CA ALA A 20 3.58 4.44 4.17
C ALA A 20 2.81 5.30 5.20
N GLU A 21 2.94 6.62 5.05
CA GLU A 21 2.23 7.64 5.83
C GLU A 21 1.39 8.49 4.88
N PRO A 22 0.08 8.21 4.75
CA PRO A 22 -0.79 9.05 3.95
C PRO A 22 -0.96 10.42 4.64
N VAL A 23 -0.88 11.48 3.86
CA VAL A 23 -1.17 12.85 4.28
C VAL A 23 -2.41 13.35 3.52
N GLY A 24 -3.22 14.19 4.17
CA GLY A 24 -4.39 14.82 3.54
C GLY A 24 -5.70 14.02 3.58
N PHE A 25 -5.80 12.94 4.36
CA PHE A 25 -7.04 12.16 4.47
C PHE A 25 -8.15 12.85 5.28
N SER A 26 -9.40 12.55 4.95
CA SER A 26 -10.59 13.19 5.54
C SER A 26 -11.10 12.49 6.79
N TRP A 27 -11.50 13.30 7.77
CA TRP A 27 -12.20 12.83 8.97
C TRP A 27 -13.69 13.13 8.88
N LYS A 28 -14.52 12.11 9.13
CA LYS A 28 -15.97 12.27 9.36
C LYS A 28 -16.29 12.09 10.83
N LYS A 29 -17.34 12.76 11.30
CA LYS A 29 -17.89 12.54 12.64
C LYS A 29 -18.80 11.32 12.56
N LYS A 30 -18.60 10.34 13.44
CA LYS A 30 -19.42 9.13 13.51
C LYS A 30 -20.48 9.27 14.61
N ASN A 31 -20.13 8.93 15.85
CA ASN A 31 -21.03 9.00 17.00
C ASN A 31 -20.40 9.81 18.15
N GLY A 32 -21.19 10.65 18.81
CA GLY A 32 -20.71 11.48 19.93
C GLY A 32 -19.53 12.35 19.52
N ASN A 33 -18.40 12.23 20.22
CA ASN A 33 -17.16 12.95 19.92
C ASN A 33 -16.09 12.06 19.23
N ILE A 34 -16.52 11.00 18.55
CA ILE A 34 -15.63 10.12 17.78
C ILE A 34 -15.61 10.55 16.31
N TYR A 35 -14.40 10.69 15.79
CA TYR A 35 -14.11 10.90 14.38
C TYR A 35 -13.60 9.59 13.78
N ASN A 36 -13.91 9.34 12.52
CA ASN A 36 -13.39 8.22 11.76
C ASN A 36 -12.76 8.68 10.43
N THR A 37 -11.73 7.96 10.00
CA THR A 37 -11.19 8.00 8.64
C THR A 37 -11.13 6.58 8.08
N ASN A 38 -11.44 6.41 6.80
CA ASN A 38 -11.54 5.12 6.14
C ASN A 38 -10.63 5.11 4.92
N LEU A 39 -9.69 4.17 4.87
CA LEU A 39 -8.80 3.99 3.74
C LEU A 39 -9.07 2.65 3.07
N ARG A 40 -9.03 2.64 1.75
CA ARG A 40 -9.06 1.45 0.91
C ARG A 40 -7.81 1.42 0.03
N MET A 41 -7.30 0.23 -0.24
CA MET A 41 -6.07 0.05 -1.01
C MET A 41 -6.23 -0.97 -2.12
N ASP A 42 -5.78 -0.59 -3.31
CA ASP A 42 -5.54 -1.48 -4.43
C ASP A 42 -4.02 -1.59 -4.67
N VAL A 43 -3.59 -2.64 -5.36
CA VAL A 43 -2.22 -2.78 -5.86
C VAL A 43 -2.22 -3.18 -7.33
N ASN A 44 -1.42 -2.49 -8.13
CA ASN A 44 -1.04 -2.93 -9.47
C ASN A 44 0.39 -3.48 -9.44
N ILE A 45 0.62 -4.59 -10.12
CA ILE A 45 1.95 -5.11 -10.44
C ILE A 45 2.16 -4.89 -11.92
N ILE A 46 3.14 -4.05 -12.24
CA ILE A 46 3.53 -3.71 -13.61
C ILE A 46 4.75 -4.57 -13.95
N PHE A 47 4.63 -5.33 -15.03
CA PHE A 47 5.65 -6.24 -15.54
C PHE A 47 6.70 -5.48 -16.38
N PRO A 48 7.81 -6.13 -16.79
CA PRO A 48 8.78 -5.54 -17.71
C PRO A 48 8.16 -5.06 -19.02
N ASP A 49 7.17 -5.79 -19.56
CA ASP A 49 6.26 -5.25 -20.57
C ASP A 49 5.24 -4.36 -19.85
N PRO A 50 5.27 -3.03 -20.05
CA PRO A 50 4.37 -2.11 -19.36
C PRO A 50 2.90 -2.27 -19.73
N ASN A 51 2.59 -3.04 -20.79
CA ASN A 51 1.20 -3.38 -21.15
C ASN A 51 0.65 -4.53 -20.29
N GLU A 52 1.52 -5.30 -19.63
CA GLU A 52 1.14 -6.36 -18.72
C GLU A 52 1.04 -5.80 -17.29
N VAL A 53 -0.19 -5.67 -16.83
CA VAL A 53 -0.52 -5.17 -15.49
C VAL A 53 -1.46 -6.14 -14.81
N TYR A 54 -1.06 -6.63 -13.64
CA TYR A 54 -1.95 -7.38 -12.76
C TYR A 54 -2.49 -6.44 -11.67
N THR A 55 -3.81 -6.32 -11.57
CA THR A 55 -4.46 -5.49 -10.55
C THR A 55 -5.17 -6.36 -9.53
N LYS A 56 -4.87 -6.12 -8.25
CA LYS A 56 -5.67 -6.62 -7.14
C LYS A 56 -6.34 -5.45 -6.42
N LYS A 57 -7.67 -5.43 -6.47
CA LYS A 57 -8.48 -4.42 -5.77
C LYS A 57 -8.79 -4.84 -4.34
N ASP A 58 -9.05 -3.84 -3.50
CA ASP A 58 -9.60 -4.00 -2.15
C ASP A 58 -8.74 -4.90 -1.25
N ILE A 59 -7.42 -4.87 -1.42
CA ILE A 59 -6.49 -5.70 -0.63
C ILE A 59 -6.39 -5.24 0.82
N MET A 60 -6.82 -4.01 1.10
CA MET A 60 -7.00 -3.50 2.44
C MET A 60 -8.18 -2.55 2.47
N LYS A 61 -9.00 -2.67 3.51
CA LYS A 61 -9.98 -1.67 3.93
C LYS A 61 -9.85 -1.48 5.43
N LYS A 62 -9.44 -0.30 5.87
CA LYS A 62 -9.23 0.03 7.29
C LYS A 62 -10.04 1.24 7.69
N GLU A 63 -10.76 1.10 8.81
CA GLU A 63 -11.36 2.19 9.55
C GLU A 63 -10.44 2.55 10.73
N PHE A 64 -10.14 3.84 10.88
CA PHE A 64 -9.45 4.39 12.04
C PHE A 64 -10.41 5.31 12.78
N SER A 65 -10.68 5.01 14.05
CA SER A 65 -11.54 5.82 14.93
C SER A 65 -10.71 6.49 16.04
N SER A 66 -11.00 7.76 16.32
CA SER A 66 -10.30 8.52 17.35
C SER A 66 -11.20 9.60 17.97
N LYS A 67 -10.90 10.00 19.22
CA LYS A 67 -11.53 11.16 19.86
C LYS A 67 -11.03 12.50 19.30
N SER A 68 -9.93 12.48 18.54
CA SER A 68 -9.33 13.64 17.89
C SER A 68 -9.02 13.36 16.42
N ARG A 69 -8.95 14.41 15.61
CA ARG A 69 -8.56 14.33 14.20
C ARG A 69 -7.03 14.30 14.10
N GLY A 70 -6.45 13.12 14.29
CA GLY A 70 -5.01 12.90 14.16
C GLY A 70 -4.51 13.27 12.77
N ARG A 71 -3.26 13.74 12.67
CA ARG A 71 -2.60 14.06 11.40
C ARG A 71 -1.71 12.92 10.88
N GLU A 72 -1.46 11.94 11.73
CA GLU A 72 -0.53 10.85 11.46
C GLU A 72 -1.30 9.54 11.40
N LEU A 73 -1.14 8.83 10.28
CA LEU A 73 -1.55 7.44 10.13
C LEU A 73 -0.35 6.66 9.61
N MET A 74 -0.16 5.47 10.16
CA MET A 74 0.89 4.55 9.74
C MET A 74 0.26 3.34 9.06
N LEU A 75 0.71 3.05 7.85
CA LEU A 75 0.36 1.84 7.11
C LEU A 75 1.59 0.94 7.01
N ASN A 76 1.47 -0.25 7.60
CA ASN A 76 2.39 -1.37 7.35
C ASN A 76 1.71 -2.29 6.34
N ILE A 77 2.24 -2.33 5.13
CA ILE A 77 1.73 -3.09 4.00
C ILE A 77 2.65 -4.28 3.78
N LYS A 78 2.05 -5.47 3.67
CA LYS A 78 2.75 -6.70 3.31
C LYS A 78 2.22 -7.15 1.96
N LEU A 79 3.11 -7.26 0.98
CA LEU A 79 2.81 -7.83 -0.33
C LEU A 79 3.44 -9.23 -0.36
N ASP A 80 2.57 -10.23 -0.43
CA ASP A 80 2.93 -11.63 -0.59
C ASP A 80 2.64 -12.01 -2.04
N PHE A 81 3.67 -12.39 -2.78
CA PHE A 81 3.55 -12.84 -4.16
C PHE A 81 3.85 -14.32 -4.23
N ASP A 82 2.95 -15.08 -4.84
CA ASP A 82 3.18 -16.47 -5.18
C ASP A 82 3.23 -16.59 -6.72
N GLY A 83 4.27 -17.23 -7.23
CA GLY A 83 4.42 -17.52 -8.66
C GLY A 83 4.83 -16.35 -9.57
N LEU A 84 5.35 -15.23 -9.05
CA LEU A 84 6.02 -14.24 -9.91
C LEU A 84 7.34 -14.84 -10.45
N PRO A 85 7.54 -14.86 -11.79
CA PRO A 85 8.83 -15.24 -12.37
C PRO A 85 9.97 -14.32 -11.92
N PRO A 86 11.23 -14.74 -12.08
CA PRO A 86 12.38 -13.84 -11.96
C PRO A 86 12.24 -12.63 -12.91
N GLY A 87 12.54 -11.44 -12.42
CA GLY A 87 12.44 -10.22 -13.22
C GLY A 87 12.26 -8.94 -12.42
N ASP A 88 12.20 -7.83 -13.15
CA ASP A 88 12.00 -6.49 -12.61
C ASP A 88 10.52 -6.08 -12.71
N TYR A 89 9.99 -5.56 -11.61
CA TYR A 89 8.58 -5.21 -11.47
C TYR A 89 8.42 -3.86 -10.79
N VAL A 90 7.22 -3.29 -10.92
CA VAL A 90 6.80 -2.14 -10.12
C VAL A 90 5.49 -2.45 -9.42
N ALA A 91 5.49 -2.39 -8.08
CA ALA A 91 4.27 -2.34 -7.30
C ALA A 91 3.77 -0.89 -7.23
N GLU A 92 2.61 -0.59 -7.80
CA GLU A 92 1.90 0.66 -7.56
C GLU A 92 0.84 0.45 -6.48
N ILE A 93 1.00 1.16 -5.37
CA ILE A 93 0.07 1.13 -4.25
C ILE A 93 -0.87 2.32 -4.44
N ILE A 94 -2.18 2.05 -4.49
CA ILE A 94 -3.20 3.08 -4.67
C ILE A 94 -4.04 3.15 -3.41
N LEU A 95 -4.09 4.32 -2.79
CA LEU A 95 -4.89 4.59 -1.61
C LEU A 95 -6.07 5.48 -1.96
N TYR A 96 -7.24 5.09 -1.48
CA TYR A 96 -8.49 5.83 -1.60
C TYR A 96 -8.94 6.28 -0.22
N ASP A 97 -9.27 7.54 -0.09
CA ASP A 97 -9.97 8.05 1.09
C ASP A 97 -11.47 7.82 0.90
N GLU A 98 -12.04 6.85 1.60
CA GLU A 98 -13.45 6.49 1.45
C GLU A 98 -14.39 7.53 2.11
N ASN A 99 -13.84 8.55 2.75
CA ASN A 99 -14.61 9.68 3.25
C ASN A 99 -14.69 10.84 2.25
N SER A 100 -13.90 10.84 1.17
CA SER A 100 -13.91 11.84 0.11
C SER A 100 -13.86 11.16 -1.27
N ASP A 101 -13.65 11.93 -2.34
CA ASP A 101 -13.36 11.39 -3.68
C ASP A 101 -11.85 11.40 -3.97
N GLU A 102 -11.01 11.69 -2.96
CA GLU A 102 -9.58 11.79 -3.13
C GLU A 102 -8.90 10.42 -3.13
N ARG A 103 -7.86 10.31 -3.96
CA ARG A 103 -6.98 9.15 -4.03
C ARG A 103 -5.56 9.59 -4.35
N THR A 104 -4.61 8.75 -3.99
CA THR A 104 -3.19 8.93 -4.33
C THR A 104 -2.54 7.59 -4.64
N SER A 105 -1.40 7.60 -5.30
CA SER A 105 -0.60 6.40 -5.51
C SER A 105 0.90 6.67 -5.37
N PHE A 106 1.64 5.61 -5.10
CA PHE A 106 3.10 5.62 -5.16
C PHE A 106 3.62 4.31 -5.74
N LYS A 107 4.82 4.37 -6.33
CA LYS A 107 5.47 3.25 -7.02
C LYS A 107 6.66 2.74 -6.23
N GLN A 108 6.76 1.43 -6.11
CA GLN A 108 7.85 0.72 -5.46
C GLN A 108 8.44 -0.30 -6.46
N PRO A 109 9.58 0.02 -7.10
CA PRO A 109 10.31 -0.94 -7.92
C PRO A 109 10.87 -2.08 -7.05
N PHE A 110 10.85 -3.30 -7.58
CA PHE A 110 11.45 -4.49 -6.96
C PHE A 110 11.89 -5.51 -8.02
N THR A 111 12.81 -6.39 -7.64
CA THR A 111 13.33 -7.48 -8.48
C THR A 111 13.12 -8.82 -7.77
N ILE A 112 12.62 -9.81 -8.49
CA ILE A 112 12.63 -11.22 -8.05
C ILE A 112 13.87 -11.90 -8.65
N LEU A 113 14.66 -12.56 -7.80
CA LEU A 113 15.89 -13.25 -8.22
C LEU A 113 15.60 -14.49 -9.07
N ASP A 114 16.53 -14.77 -9.97
CA ASP A 114 16.65 -16.07 -10.64
C ASP A 114 17.46 -17.00 -9.71
N THR A 115 16.79 -18.00 -9.15
CA THR A 115 17.36 -18.95 -8.17
C THR A 115 17.89 -20.21 -8.81
#